data_AF-A0A419EIV3-F1
#
_entry.id   AF-A0A419EIV3-F1
#
_cell.length_a   1.000
_cell.length_b   1.000
_cell.length_c   1.000
_cell.angle_alpha   90.00
_cell.angle_beta   90.00
_cell.angle_gamma   90.00
#
_symmetry.space_group_name_H-M   'P 1'
#
loop_
_entity.id
_entity.type
_entity.pdbx_description
1 polymer ?
#
loop_
_entity_poly.entity_id
_entity_poly.type
_entity_poly.pdbx_seq_one_letter_code
_entity_poly.pdbx_strand_id
1 'polypeptide(L)'
;MKQKKTTYSYDKEADVLYISFSPGEKPTAAVELNPNILLRFNRLEKRAIGLTLMDFSVLVQNTKLGPRNFPLTGLKELEPEWQETVIEIITSSPVNRILKVSAYAPSSVETMPITFVKKPPIATAA
;
A
#
# COMPACT_ATOMS: atom_id res chain seq x y z
N MET A 1 13.27 20.15 0.13
CA MET A 1 12.14 19.86 -0.79
C MET A 1 10.83 20.05 -0.04
N LYS A 2 9.89 20.86 -0.54
CA LYS A 2 8.57 21.03 0.10
C LYS A 2 7.78 19.73 -0.08
N GLN A 3 7.46 19.05 1.03
CA GLN A 3 6.60 17.88 1.02
C GLN A 3 5.21 18.32 0.52
N LYS A 4 4.84 17.95 -0.71
CA LYS A 4 3.49 18.23 -1.23
C LYS A 4 2.48 17.41 -0.42
N LYS A 5 1.31 17.99 -0.14
CA LYS A 5 0.25 17.34 0.65
C LYS A 5 -0.25 16.09 -0.07
N THR A 6 -0.36 14.96 0.66
CA THR A 6 -0.99 13.74 0.15
C THR A 6 -2.41 14.01 -0.31
N THR A 7 -2.79 13.48 -1.48
CA THR A 7 -4.14 13.60 -2.03
C THR A 7 -4.80 12.22 -2.15
N TYR A 8 -6.12 12.21 -2.01
CA TYR A 8 -6.97 11.02 -2.03
C TYR A 8 -8.08 11.24 -3.05
N SER A 9 -8.31 10.30 -3.94
CA SER A 9 -9.39 10.32 -4.92
C SER A 9 -10.06 8.95 -4.92
N TYR A 10 -11.31 8.91 -4.47
CA TYR A 10 -12.09 7.67 -4.39
C TYR A 10 -13.07 7.61 -5.55
N ASP A 11 -12.94 6.57 -6.36
CA ASP A 11 -13.92 6.19 -7.38
C ASP A 11 -14.94 5.23 -6.74
N LYS A 12 -16.18 5.71 -6.59
CA LYS A 12 -17.27 4.95 -5.97
C LYS A 12 -17.80 3.84 -6.88
N GLU A 13 -17.74 4.01 -8.19
CA GLU A 13 -18.30 3.03 -9.15
C GLU A 13 -17.36 1.82 -9.26
N ALA A 14 -16.05 2.07 -9.27
CA ALA A 14 -15.04 1.02 -9.33
C ALA A 14 -14.60 0.47 -7.96
N ASP A 15 -15.02 1.08 -6.85
CA ASP A 15 -14.50 0.83 -5.49
C ASP A 15 -12.97 0.89 -5.41
N VAL A 16 -12.40 1.96 -5.99
CA VAL A 16 -10.94 2.18 -6.04
C VAL A 16 -10.55 3.48 -5.35
N LEU A 17 -9.63 3.41 -4.40
CA LEU A 17 -8.99 4.58 -3.81
C LEU A 17 -7.60 4.80 -4.44
N TYR A 18 -7.44 5.94 -5.11
CA TYR A 18 -6.16 6.45 -5.56
C TYR A 18 -5.56 7.38 -4.50
N ILE A 19 -4.32 7.11 -4.11
CA ILE A 19 -3.55 7.94 -3.18
C ILE A 19 -2.32 8.46 -3.92
N SER A 20 -2.10 9.77 -3.92
CA SER A 20 -0.88 10.37 -4.44
C SER A 20 -0.10 11.06 -3.33
N PHE A 21 1.12 10.60 -3.10
CA PHE A 21 2.06 11.18 -2.16
C PHE A 21 2.89 12.31 -2.78
N SER A 22 2.90 12.41 -4.10
CA SER A 22 3.61 13.45 -4.85
C SER A 22 2.76 13.90 -6.04
N PRO A 23 1.71 14.73 -5.80
CA PRO A 23 0.79 15.15 -6.85
C PRO A 23 1.50 15.84 -8.02
N GLY A 24 1.17 15.39 -9.23
CA GLY A 24 1.74 15.85 -10.50
C GLY A 24 3.02 15.13 -10.92
N GLU A 25 3.59 14.27 -10.08
CA GLU A 25 4.75 13.45 -10.45
C GLU A 25 4.31 12.13 -11.09
N LYS A 26 5.00 11.71 -12.17
CA LYS A 26 4.76 10.42 -12.83
C LYS A 26 5.63 9.34 -12.19
N PRO A 27 5.08 8.18 -11.81
CA PRO A 27 5.89 7.06 -11.33
C PRO A 27 6.77 6.52 -12.47
N THR A 28 7.95 6.01 -12.12
CA THR A 28 8.83 5.32 -13.07
C THR A 28 8.73 3.79 -12.94
N ALA A 29 8.09 3.29 -11.88
CA ALA A 29 7.82 1.88 -11.67
C ALA A 29 6.51 1.67 -10.91
N ALA A 30 5.95 0.46 -11.05
CA ALA A 30 4.82 -0.01 -10.27
C ALA A 30 5.00 -1.48 -9.92
N VAL A 31 4.52 -1.87 -8.75
CA VAL A 31 4.56 -3.25 -8.25
C VAL A 31 3.21 -3.56 -7.62
N GLU A 32 2.62 -4.68 -8.02
CA GLU A 32 1.47 -5.26 -7.32
C GLU A 32 1.97 -5.90 -6.03
N LEU A 33 1.52 -5.39 -4.89
CA LEU A 33 1.85 -5.97 -3.59
C LEU A 33 0.97 -7.19 -3.30
N ASN A 34 -0.25 -7.17 -3.84
CA ASN A 34 -1.20 -8.27 -3.97
C ASN A 34 -2.26 -7.85 -5.02
N PRO A 35 -3.26 -8.68 -5.33
CA PRO A 35 -4.28 -8.37 -6.34
C PRO A 35 -5.12 -7.12 -6.09
N ASN A 36 -5.08 -6.52 -4.88
CA ASN A 36 -5.88 -5.37 -4.51
C ASN A 36 -5.05 -4.11 -4.18
N ILE A 37 -3.72 -4.20 -4.17
CA ILE A 37 -2.84 -3.12 -3.73
C ILE A 37 -1.70 -2.95 -4.72
N LEU A 38 -1.69 -1.83 -5.44
CA LEU A 38 -0.62 -1.44 -6.35
C LEU A 38 0.22 -0.31 -5.74
N LEU A 39 1.52 -0.53 -5.60
CA LEU A 39 2.50 0.49 -5.26
C LEU A 39 3.04 1.15 -6.52
N ARG A 40 3.02 2.48 -6.56
CA ARG A 40 3.63 3.28 -7.63
C ARG A 40 4.75 4.11 -7.04
N PHE A 41 5.94 4.06 -7.62
CA PHE A 41 7.12 4.69 -7.05
C PHE A 41 8.12 5.19 -8.10
N ASN A 42 9.05 6.02 -7.65
CA ASN A 42 10.22 6.42 -8.41
C ASN A 42 11.35 5.43 -8.08
N ARG A 43 11.77 4.64 -9.08
CA ARG A 43 12.79 3.61 -8.94
C ARG A 43 14.15 4.17 -8.53
N LEU A 44 14.58 5.28 -9.14
CA LEU A 44 15.90 5.87 -8.89
C LEU A 44 15.97 6.47 -7.48
N GLU A 45 14.90 7.12 -7.04
CA GLU A 45 14.83 7.77 -5.73
C GLU A 45 14.35 6.85 -4.60
N LYS A 46 13.99 5.60 -4.92
CA LYS A 46 13.35 4.64 -4.00
C LYS A 46 12.22 5.27 -3.18
N ARG A 47 11.38 6.07 -3.84
CA ARG A 47 10.37 6.91 -3.18
C ARG A 47 8.97 6.62 -3.70
N ALA A 48 8.03 6.42 -2.78
CA ALA A 48 6.62 6.23 -3.12
C ALA A 48 6.03 7.49 -3.80
N ILE A 49 5.36 7.27 -4.93
CA ILE A 49 4.58 8.29 -5.65
C ILE A 49 3.09 8.14 -5.35
N GLY A 50 2.61 6.91 -5.19
CA GLY A 50 1.21 6.67 -4.84
C GLY A 50 0.87 5.22 -4.55
N LEU A 51 -0.36 5.01 -4.09
CA LEU A 51 -1.01 3.70 -3.96
C LEU A 51 -2.28 3.68 -4.79
N THR A 52 -2.63 2.53 -5.34
CA THR A 52 -3.98 2.24 -5.81
C THR A 52 -4.50 1.09 -4.97
N LEU A 53 -5.65 1.29 -4.34
CA LEU A 53 -6.31 0.31 -3.49
C LEU A 53 -7.63 -0.08 -4.17
N MET A 54 -7.70 -1.29 -4.74
CA MET A 54 -8.91 -1.85 -5.34
C MET A 54 -9.72 -2.60 -4.29
N ASP A 55 -11.03 -2.71 -4.48
CA ASP A 55 -11.97 -3.20 -3.47
C ASP A 55 -11.77 -2.46 -2.13
N PHE A 56 -11.60 -1.13 -2.21
CA PHE A 56 -11.19 -0.31 -1.07
C PHE A 56 -12.16 -0.45 0.11
N SER A 57 -13.46 -0.54 -0.18
CA SER A 57 -14.50 -0.77 0.83
C SER A 57 -14.27 -2.05 1.63
N VAL A 58 -13.70 -3.10 1.02
CA VAL A 58 -13.34 -4.38 1.68
C VAL A 58 -12.01 -4.27 2.40
N LEU A 59 -11.02 -3.61 1.80
CA LEU A 59 -9.68 -3.46 2.38
C LEU A 59 -9.67 -2.74 3.74
N VAL A 60 -10.63 -1.85 3.99
CA VAL A 60 -10.77 -1.12 5.27
C VAL A 60 -11.80 -1.71 6.23
N GLN A 61 -12.40 -2.85 5.90
CA GLN A 61 -13.33 -3.52 6.80
C GLN A 61 -12.62 -4.08 8.03
N ASN A 62 -13.31 -3.97 9.17
CA ASN A 62 -12.93 -4.67 10.38
C ASN A 62 -13.61 -6.04 10.42
N THR A 63 -12.89 -7.00 10.95
CA THR A 63 -13.40 -8.29 11.41
C THR A 63 -13.72 -8.20 12.91
N LYS A 64 -14.28 -9.29 13.48
CA LYS A 64 -14.45 -9.42 14.93
C LYS A 64 -13.13 -9.31 15.72
N LEU A 65 -11.99 -9.55 15.06
CA LEU A 65 -10.66 -9.56 15.66
C LEU A 65 -9.83 -8.30 15.31
N GLY A 66 -10.44 -7.28 14.70
CA GLY A 66 -9.76 -6.07 14.24
C GLY A 66 -9.64 -5.97 12.73
N PRO A 67 -8.77 -5.11 12.20
CA PRO A 67 -8.64 -4.86 10.77
C PRO A 67 -8.38 -6.14 9.97
N ARG A 68 -8.97 -6.23 8.78
CA ARG A 68 -8.67 -7.33 7.87
C ARG A 68 -7.22 -7.21 7.37
N ASN A 69 -6.47 -8.30 7.50
CA ASN A 69 -5.10 -8.39 7.02
C ASN A 69 -5.05 -9.18 5.71
N PHE A 70 -4.14 -8.80 4.83
CA PHE A 70 -3.96 -9.38 3.51
C PHE A 70 -2.48 -9.74 3.33
N PRO A 71 -2.18 -10.89 2.71
CA PRO A 71 -0.80 -11.24 2.40
C PRO A 71 -0.23 -10.29 1.35
N LEU A 72 1.07 -10.01 1.46
CA LEU A 72 1.86 -9.27 0.47
C LEU A 72 2.51 -10.26 -0.50
N THR A 73 1.69 -11.06 -1.19
CA THR A 73 2.14 -12.16 -2.06
C THR A 73 3.03 -11.70 -3.20
N GLY A 74 2.80 -10.50 -3.73
CA GLY A 74 3.57 -9.94 -4.84
C GLY A 74 5.04 -9.71 -4.50
N LEU A 75 5.41 -9.61 -3.21
CA LEU A 75 6.83 -9.52 -2.82
C LEU A 75 7.64 -10.77 -3.22
N LYS A 76 7.02 -11.95 -3.27
CA LYS A 76 7.70 -13.20 -3.62
C LYS A 76 7.97 -13.34 -5.13
N GLU A 77 7.29 -12.53 -5.94
CA GLU A 77 7.37 -12.56 -7.40
C GLU A 77 8.45 -11.60 -7.93
N LEU A 78 9.01 -10.76 -7.04
CA LEU A 78 10.05 -9.79 -7.38
C LEU A 78 11.44 -10.43 -7.35
N GLU A 79 12.34 -9.89 -8.18
CA GLU A 79 13.77 -10.13 -8.03
C GLU A 79 14.27 -9.60 -6.67
N PRO A 80 15.31 -10.20 -6.06
CA PRO A 80 15.74 -9.87 -4.70
C PRO A 80 16.01 -8.37 -4.46
N GLU A 81 16.67 -7.68 -5.39
CA GLU A 81 16.96 -6.25 -5.28
C GLU A 81 15.67 -5.39 -5.27
N TRP A 82 14.68 -5.79 -6.09
CA TRP A 82 13.37 -5.15 -6.13
C TRP A 82 12.57 -5.42 -4.85
N GLN A 83 12.65 -6.64 -4.33
CA GLN A 83 12.01 -7.01 -3.09
C GLN A 83 12.50 -6.15 -1.93
N GLU A 84 13.81 -5.98 -1.77
CA GLU A 84 14.40 -5.11 -0.73
C GLU A 84 13.93 -3.66 -0.88
N THR A 85 13.98 -3.12 -2.11
CA THR A 85 13.55 -1.74 -2.38
C THR A 85 12.07 -1.53 -2.06
N VAL A 86 11.20 -2.47 -2.43
CA VAL A 86 9.77 -2.37 -2.15
C VAL A 86 9.51 -2.48 -0.65
N ILE A 87 10.20 -3.39 0.06
CA ILE A 87 10.10 -3.52 1.53
C ILE A 87 10.48 -2.20 2.22
N GLU A 88 11.58 -1.57 1.79
CA GLU A 88 12.02 -0.28 2.31
C GLU A 88 10.94 0.80 2.12
N ILE A 89 10.33 0.85 0.93
CA ILE A 89 9.28 1.82 0.61
C ILE A 89 8.01 1.60 1.45
N ILE A 90 7.50 0.36 1.52
CA ILE A 90 6.21 0.08 2.20
C ILE A 90 6.31 0.19 3.73
N THR A 91 7.50 0.00 4.30
CA THR A 91 7.77 0.15 5.74
C THR A 91 8.13 1.58 6.14
N SER A 92 8.39 2.46 5.16
CA SER A 92 8.74 3.86 5.38
C SER A 92 7.59 4.83 5.14
N SER A 93 7.74 6.06 5.63
CA SER A 93 6.81 7.15 5.33
C SER A 93 6.91 7.53 3.84
N PRO A 94 5.79 7.85 3.17
CA PRO A 94 4.44 7.99 3.71
C PRO A 94 3.61 6.70 3.67
N VAL A 95 4.10 5.63 3.04
CA VAL A 95 3.31 4.40 2.80
C VAL A 95 2.90 3.74 4.11
N ASN A 96 3.80 3.66 5.09
CA ASN A 96 3.56 3.03 6.38
C ASN A 96 2.48 3.70 7.24
N ARG A 97 1.98 4.88 6.83
CA ARG A 97 0.85 5.57 7.46
C ARG A 97 -0.49 5.01 6.96
N ILE A 98 -0.50 4.42 5.76
CA ILE A 98 -1.65 3.83 5.09
C ILE A 98 -1.60 2.30 5.17
N LEU A 99 -0.50 1.69 4.74
CA LEU A 99 -0.29 0.25 4.82
C LEU A 99 0.47 -0.06 6.11
N LYS A 100 -0.19 -0.77 7.03
CA LYS A 100 0.47 -1.27 8.24
C LYS A 100 0.98 -2.66 7.93
N VAL A 101 2.29 -2.77 7.81
CA VAL A 101 2.98 -4.01 7.43
C VAL A 101 3.44 -4.72 8.70
N SER A 102 3.25 -6.03 8.75
CA SER A 102 3.76 -6.92 9.79
C SER A 102 4.04 -8.30 9.23
N ALA A 103 4.53 -9.19 10.08
CA ALA A 103 4.81 -10.58 9.74
C ALA A 103 3.85 -11.50 10.50
N TYR A 104 3.22 -12.43 9.79
CA TYR A 104 2.48 -13.55 10.38
C TYR A 104 3.34 -14.81 10.29
N ALA A 105 3.58 -15.46 11.42
CA ALA A 105 4.36 -16.68 11.51
C ALA A 105 3.45 -17.81 12.03
N PRO A 106 2.86 -18.64 11.14
CA PRO A 106 2.02 -19.77 11.56
C PRO A 106 2.85 -20.89 12.22
N SER A 107 4.16 -20.93 11.96
CA SER A 107 5.12 -21.84 12.58
C SER A 107 6.46 -21.14 12.81
N SER A 108 7.42 -21.81 13.47
CA SER A 108 8.76 -21.26 13.74
C SER A 108 9.64 -21.12 12.48
N VAL A 109 9.27 -21.77 11.37
CA VAL A 109 10.06 -21.80 10.13
C VAL A 109 9.39 -21.08 8.97
N GLU A 110 8.13 -20.67 9.14
CA GLU A 110 7.35 -19.99 8.12
C GLU A 110 7.05 -18.56 8.56
N THR A 111 7.26 -17.61 7.66
CA THR A 111 6.87 -16.21 7.88
C THR A 111 6.27 -15.65 6.60
N MET A 112 5.10 -15.02 6.74
CA MET A 112 4.38 -14.38 5.66
C MET A 112 4.24 -12.89 5.94
N PRO A 113 4.72 -12.00 5.04
CA PRO A 113 4.47 -10.58 5.16
C PRO A 113 2.98 -10.32 4.91
N ILE A 114 2.36 -9.58 5.83
CA ILE A 114 0.96 -9.21 5.77
C ILE A 114 0.81 -7.69 5.91
N THR A 115 -0.31 -7.17 5.46
CA THR A 115 -0.67 -5.78 5.68
C THR A 115 -2.16 -5.61 5.95
N PHE A 116 -2.51 -4.57 6.71
CA PHE A 116 -3.86 -4.02 6.68
C PHE A 116 -3.85 -2.56 6.24
N VAL A 117 -4.93 -2.12 5.63
CA VAL A 117 -5.11 -0.73 5.22
C VAL A 117 -5.71 0.05 6.40
N LYS A 118 -4.95 1.02 6.92
CA LYS A 118 -5.50 2.00 7.86
C LYS A 118 -6.40 2.96 7.09
N LYS A 119 -7.69 3.00 7.45
CA LYS A 119 -8.67 3.91 6.85
C LYS A 119 -8.13 5.35 6.87
N PRO A 120 -7.88 5.97 5.71
CA PRO A 120 -7.44 7.36 5.65
C PRO A 120 -8.57 8.28 6.10
N PRO A 121 -8.25 9.48 6.63
CA PRO A 121 -9.23 10.49 7.00
C PRO A 121 -9.81 11.16 5.74
N ILE A 122 -10.52 10.38 4.94
CA ILE A 122 -11.32 10.90 3.83
C ILE A 122 -12.63 11.34 4.46
N ALA A 123 -12.98 12.63 4.31
CA ALA A 123 -14.34 13.06 4.54
C ALA A 123 -15.21 12.32 3.52
N THR A 124 -15.87 11.26 3.93
CA THR A 124 -17.00 10.72 3.19
C THR A 124 -18.02 11.83 3.17
N ALA A 125 -18.11 12.58 2.07
CA ALA A 125 -19.26 13.44 1.83
C ALA A 125 -20.49 12.53 1.95
N ALA A 126 -21.33 12.88 2.93
CA ALA A 126 -22.56 12.19 3.29
C ALA A 126 -23.52 12.10 2.10
#